data_AF-A0A1V4YRN2-F1
#
_entry.id   AF-A0A1V4YRN2-F1
#
_cell.length_a   1.000
_cell.length_b   1.000
_cell.length_c   1.000
_cell.angle_alpha   90.00
_cell.angle_beta   90.00
_cell.angle_gamma   90.00
#
_symmetry.space_group_name_H-M   'P 1'
#
loop_
_entity.id
_entity.type
_entity.pdbx_description
1 polymer ?
#
loop_
_entity_poly.entity_id
_entity_poly.type
_entity_poly.pdbx_seq_one_letter_code
_entity_poly.pdbx_strand_id
1 'polypeptide(L)'
;MNKEKFEIPYIKENIIRCLCPTCPVQENSTCAKEKMMNFQELLQSEDDPKPEDYPGMYCANGKAECEDIETEKNCLCNECMVYKEFGLENAKPDFLYCSDGKAMKK
;
A
#
# COMPACT_ATOMS: atom_id res chain seq x y z
N MET A 1 -20.15 15.72 9.73
CA MET A 1 -19.29 14.58 10.10
C MET A 1 -17.86 14.95 9.74
N ASN A 2 -17.00 15.09 10.75
CA ASN A 2 -15.56 15.26 10.54
C ASN A 2 -15.02 13.91 10.08
N LYS A 3 -14.61 13.82 8.81
CA LYS A 3 -13.95 12.63 8.27
C LYS A 3 -12.51 12.64 8.78
N GLU A 4 -12.22 11.92 9.85
CA GLU A 4 -10.83 11.70 10.25
C GLU A 4 -10.16 10.75 9.25
N LYS A 5 -8.87 10.96 8.96
CA LYS A 5 -8.12 10.05 8.09
C LYS A 5 -7.53 8.94 8.96
N PHE A 6 -7.33 7.76 8.36
CA PHE A 6 -6.41 6.80 8.94
C PHE A 6 -4.99 7.34 8.73
N GLU A 7 -4.30 7.62 9.83
CA GLU A 7 -2.89 7.98 9.81
C GLU A 7 -2.10 6.72 10.12
N ILE A 8 -1.61 6.09 9.07
CA ILE A 8 -0.79 4.88 9.16
C ILE A 8 0.64 5.31 8.82
N PRO A 9 1.59 5.14 9.75
CA PRO A 9 2.97 5.52 9.49
C PRO A 9 3.55 4.80 8.27
N TYR A 10 4.19 5.57 7.38
CA TYR A 10 4.96 5.04 6.27
C TYR A 10 6.33 4.59 6.80
N ILE A 11 6.36 3.43 7.45
CA ILE A 11 7.56 2.88 8.08
C ILE A 11 7.82 1.47 7.57
N LYS A 12 9.09 1.05 7.61
CA LYS A 12 9.55 -0.25 7.13
C LYS A 12 8.74 -1.41 7.71
N GLU A 13 8.48 -1.37 9.02
CA GLU A 13 7.68 -2.39 9.72
C GLU A 13 6.31 -2.58 9.06
N ASN A 14 5.60 -1.49 8.77
CA ASN A 14 4.27 -1.57 8.15
C ASN A 14 4.35 -2.05 6.70
N ILE A 15 5.39 -1.62 5.97
CA ILE A 15 5.58 -2.00 4.56
C ILE A 15 5.83 -3.50 4.42
N ILE A 16 6.72 -4.08 5.22
CA ILE A 16 7.04 -5.52 5.20
C ILE A 16 5.83 -6.37 5.58
N ARG A 17 4.97 -5.85 6.46
CA ARG A 17 3.75 -6.53 6.93
C ARG A 17 2.60 -6.44 5.93
N CYS A 18 2.75 -5.65 4.88
CA CYS A 18 1.82 -5.59 3.76
C CYS A 18 2.29 -6.45 2.58
N LEU A 19 1.35 -7.18 2.00
CA LEU A 19 1.59 -8.10 0.89
C LEU A 19 1.64 -7.40 -0.49
N CYS A 20 1.84 -6.07 -0.51
CA CYS A 20 1.79 -5.27 -1.74
C CYS A 20 2.64 -5.87 -2.87
N PRO A 21 3.89 -6.32 -2.67
CA PRO A 21 4.71 -6.89 -3.76
C PRO A 21 4.12 -8.14 -4.42
N THR A 22 3.20 -8.82 -3.74
CA THR A 22 2.51 -10.01 -4.24
C THR A 22 1.12 -9.72 -4.80
N CYS A 23 0.65 -8.47 -4.74
CA CYS A 23 -0.64 -8.09 -5.27
C CYS A 23 -0.69 -8.24 -6.79
N PRO A 24 -1.69 -8.92 -7.36
CA PRO A 24 -1.87 -9.09 -8.80
C PRO A 24 -1.87 -7.76 -9.60
N VAL A 25 -2.35 -6.66 -8.99
CA VAL A 25 -2.34 -5.30 -9.59
C VAL A 25 -0.95 -4.84 -10.03
N GLN A 26 0.12 -5.34 -9.42
CA GLN A 26 1.52 -4.96 -9.70
C GLN A 26 2.26 -5.97 -10.60
N GLU A 27 1.62 -7.09 -10.94
CA GLU A 27 2.26 -8.21 -11.63
C GLU A 27 2.93 -7.82 -12.95
N ASN A 28 2.34 -6.88 -13.70
CA ASN A 28 2.90 -6.40 -14.97
C ASN A 28 3.43 -4.97 -14.94
N SER A 29 3.40 -4.30 -13.78
CA SER A 29 3.95 -2.96 -13.63
C SER A 29 5.49 -3.02 -13.65
N THR A 30 6.09 -2.32 -14.61
CA THR A 30 7.54 -2.16 -14.69
C THR A 30 8.03 -1.31 -13.53
N CYS A 31 7.32 -0.22 -13.21
CA CYS A 31 7.66 0.64 -12.08
C CYS A 31 7.65 -0.12 -10.75
N ALA A 32 6.64 -0.95 -10.50
CA ALA A 32 6.54 -1.74 -9.28
C ALA A 32 7.67 -2.78 -9.21
N LYS A 33 7.95 -3.48 -10.32
CA LYS A 33 9.08 -4.42 -10.38
C LYS A 33 10.40 -3.74 -10.08
N GLU A 34 10.70 -2.61 -10.74
CA GLU A 34 11.95 -1.87 -10.54
C GLU A 34 12.13 -1.39 -9.11
N LYS A 35 11.10 -0.77 -8.53
CA LYS A 35 11.19 -0.21 -7.17
C LYS A 35 11.05 -1.26 -6.06
N MET A 36 10.37 -2.38 -6.32
CA MET A 36 10.22 -3.47 -5.32
C MET A 36 11.28 -4.55 -5.42
N MET A 37 12.10 -4.61 -6.49
CA MET A 37 13.27 -5.49 -6.60
C MET A 37 14.24 -5.29 -5.43
N ASN A 38 14.27 -4.09 -4.85
CA ASN A 38 15.14 -3.74 -3.74
C ASN A 38 14.53 -4.08 -2.37
N PHE A 39 13.54 -4.98 -2.30
CA PHE A 39 12.95 -5.41 -1.03
C PHE A 39 14.00 -5.93 -0.04
N GLN A 40 15.06 -6.58 -0.55
CA GLN A 40 16.15 -7.05 0.31
C GLN A 40 16.99 -5.89 0.87
N GLU A 41 17.20 -4.81 0.11
CA GLU A 41 17.84 -3.59 0.60
C GLU A 41 16.97 -2.89 1.64
N LEU A 42 15.65 -2.85 1.42
CA LEU A 42 14.69 -2.35 2.41
C LEU A 42 14.82 -3.09 3.75
N LEU A 43 14.93 -4.42 3.73
CA LEU A 43 15.11 -5.21 4.96
C LEU A 43 16.42 -4.88 5.69
N GLN A 44 17.47 -4.51 4.94
CA GLN A 44 18.80 -4.22 5.46
C GLN A 44 19.03 -2.76 5.83
N SER A 45 18.18 -1.84 5.35
CA SER A 45 18.26 -0.41 5.66
C SER A 45 17.95 -0.14 7.13
N GLU A 46 18.73 0.73 7.76
CA GLU A 46 18.41 1.27 9.10
C GLU A 46 17.33 2.35 9.02
N ASP A 47 17.25 3.06 7.90
CA ASP A 47 16.30 4.14 7.66
C ASP A 47 14.98 3.61 7.07
N ASP A 48 13.87 4.27 7.43
CA ASP A 48 12.57 4.05 6.79
C ASP A 48 12.60 4.53 5.33
N PRO A 49 12.01 3.77 4.39
CA PRO A 49 11.98 4.17 2.98
C PRO A 49 11.00 5.32 2.79
N LYS A 50 11.22 6.10 1.73
CA LYS A 50 10.21 7.07 1.29
C LYS A 50 9.23 6.41 0.31
N PRO A 51 8.01 6.95 0.16
CA PRO A 51 7.04 6.46 -0.82
C PRO A 51 7.58 6.43 -2.26
N GLU A 52 8.47 7.36 -2.61
CA GLU A 52 9.07 7.43 -3.94
C GLU A 52 10.04 6.27 -4.21
N ASP A 53 10.69 5.75 -3.17
CA ASP A 53 11.70 4.70 -3.24
C ASP A 53 11.07 3.29 -3.27
N TYR A 54 9.93 3.13 -2.59
CA TYR A 54 9.23 1.85 -2.52
C TYR A 54 7.72 2.08 -2.69
N PRO A 55 7.06 1.63 -3.77
CA PRO A 55 5.65 1.93 -4.05
C PRO A 55 4.68 1.02 -3.26
N GLY A 56 4.93 0.87 -1.97
CA GLY A 56 4.16 0.02 -1.06
C GLY A 56 3.01 0.76 -0.38
N MET A 57 2.24 0.01 0.42
CA MET A 57 1.26 0.55 1.36
C MET A 57 0.10 1.37 0.76
N TYR A 58 -0.13 1.37 -0.56
CA TYR A 58 -1.29 2.08 -1.15
C TYR A 58 -2.63 1.60 -0.57
N CYS A 59 -2.74 0.32 -0.20
CA CYS A 59 -3.84 -0.26 0.59
C CYS A 59 -4.16 0.45 1.91
N ALA A 60 -3.18 1.13 2.50
CA ALA A 60 -3.27 1.79 3.79
C ALA A 60 -3.16 3.33 3.67
N ASN A 61 -2.36 3.78 2.71
CA ASN A 61 -1.84 5.14 2.63
C ASN A 61 -2.38 5.88 1.40
N GLY A 62 -3.13 5.21 0.50
CA GLY A 62 -3.84 5.82 -0.63
C GLY A 62 -3.27 5.48 -2.00
N LYS A 63 -3.19 6.46 -2.90
CA LYS A 63 -2.87 6.27 -4.32
C LYS A 63 -1.50 5.58 -4.50
N ALA A 64 -1.42 4.64 -5.43
CA ALA A 64 -0.15 4.06 -5.85
C ALA A 64 0.74 5.10 -6.54
N GLU A 65 2.06 5.01 -6.27
CA GLU A 65 3.08 5.85 -6.93
C GLU A 65 3.31 5.41 -8.38
N CYS A 66 3.21 4.11 -8.65
CA CYS A 66 3.31 3.56 -10.00
C CYS A 66 1.97 3.68 -10.72
N GLU A 67 1.96 4.33 -11.89
CA GLU A 67 0.76 4.55 -12.69
C GLU A 67 0.49 3.43 -13.72
N ASP A 68 1.45 2.54 -13.93
CA ASP A 68 1.37 1.39 -14.85
C ASP A 68 0.85 0.10 -14.17
N ILE A 69 0.17 0.23 -13.02
CA ILE A 69 -0.49 -0.89 -12.34
C ILE A 69 -1.83 -1.23 -13.00
N GLU A 70 -2.17 -2.51 -13.03
CA GLU A 70 -3.40 -3.00 -13.63
C GLU A 70 -4.56 -2.91 -12.63
N THR A 71 -5.14 -1.72 -12.47
CA THR A 71 -6.21 -1.44 -11.48
C THR A 71 -7.48 -2.30 -11.62
N GLU A 72 -7.67 -2.96 -12.77
CA GLU A 72 -8.72 -3.96 -13.01
C GLU A 72 -8.46 -5.29 -12.28
N LYS A 73 -7.24 -5.53 -11.82
CA LYS A 73 -6.86 -6.70 -11.01
C LYS A 73 -7.07 -6.44 -9.52
N ASN A 74 -7.29 -7.52 -8.79
CA ASN A 74 -7.53 -7.46 -7.35
C ASN A 74 -6.28 -7.02 -6.57
N CYS A 75 -6.52 -6.26 -5.50
CA CYS A 75 -5.54 -5.98 -4.46
C CYS A 75 -5.84 -6.84 -3.23
N LEU A 76 -4.80 -7.46 -2.67
CA LEU A 76 -4.92 -8.32 -1.48
C LEU A 76 -4.92 -7.51 -0.18
N CYS A 77 -5.50 -6.29 -0.18
CA CYS A 77 -5.42 -5.37 0.95
C CYS A 77 -6.00 -5.99 2.23
N ASN A 78 -7.08 -6.77 2.12
CA ASN A 78 -7.71 -7.51 3.22
C ASN A 78 -6.82 -8.60 3.83
N GLU A 79 -5.73 -8.98 3.15
CA GLU A 79 -4.74 -9.92 3.66
C GLU A 79 -3.55 -9.22 4.33
N CYS A 80 -3.35 -7.91 4.11
CA CYS A 80 -2.34 -7.14 4.83
C CYS A 80 -2.72 -7.01 6.31
N MET A 81 -1.79 -7.32 7.22
CA MET A 81 -2.03 -7.22 8.66
C MET A 81 -2.27 -5.78 9.11
N VAL A 82 -1.52 -4.82 8.53
CA VAL A 82 -1.69 -3.39 8.81
C VAL A 82 -3.11 -2.94 8.44
N TYR A 83 -3.67 -3.47 7.36
CA TYR A 83 -5.04 -3.14 6.96
C TYR A 83 -6.06 -3.51 8.04
N LYS A 84 -5.93 -4.71 8.63
CA LYS A 84 -6.80 -5.18 9.72
C LYS A 84 -6.56 -4.45 11.04
N GLU A 85 -5.31 -4.24 11.41
CA GLU A 85 -4.95 -3.62 12.70
C GLU A 85 -5.45 -2.18 12.81
N PHE A 86 -5.44 -1.45 11.69
CA PHE A 86 -5.93 -0.09 11.64
C PHE A 86 -7.42 0.01 11.29
N GLY A 87 -8.13 -1.12 11.18
CA GLY A 87 -9.58 -1.16 10.97
C GLY A 87 -10.03 -0.63 9.60
N LEU A 88 -9.18 -0.75 8.58
CA LEU A 88 -9.45 -0.22 7.23
C LEU A 88 -10.58 -0.95 6.50
N GLU A 89 -10.98 -2.13 6.97
CA GLU A 89 -12.21 -2.81 6.52
C GLU A 89 -13.48 -2.00 6.81
N ASN A 90 -13.41 -1.04 7.74
CA ASN A 90 -14.52 -0.15 8.08
C ASN A 90 -14.46 1.19 7.34
N ALA A 91 -13.42 1.41 6.53
CA ALA A 91 -13.17 2.66 5.85
C ALA A 91 -13.94 2.78 4.53
N LYS A 92 -14.41 3.98 4.21
CA LYS A 92 -15.15 4.26 2.97
C LYS A 92 -14.34 5.12 1.99
N PRO A 93 -14.41 4.84 0.68
CA PRO A 93 -15.10 3.69 0.10
C PRO A 93 -14.33 2.37 0.35
N ASP A 94 -15.06 1.26 0.54
CA ASP A 94 -14.45 -0.03 0.89
C ASP A 94 -13.60 -0.52 -0.30
N PHE A 95 -12.47 -1.19 -0.01
CA PHE A 95 -11.61 -1.86 -1.01
C PHE A 95 -11.03 -0.98 -2.14
N LEU A 96 -11.13 0.35 -2.04
CA LEU A 96 -10.80 1.29 -3.12
C LEU A 96 -9.46 1.98 -2.91
N TYR A 97 -8.37 1.20 -2.94
CA TYR A 97 -7.04 1.72 -2.58
C TYR A 97 -6.02 1.75 -3.70
N CYS A 98 -6.25 1.04 -4.79
CA CYS A 98 -5.26 0.90 -5.86
C CYS A 98 -5.51 1.88 -7.01
N SER A 99 -6.77 2.08 -7.40
CA SER A 99 -7.19 3.04 -8.42
C SER A 99 -7.53 4.43 -7.87
N ASP A 100 -8.28 4.49 -6.76
CA ASP A 100 -9.05 5.69 -6.39
C ASP A 100 -8.58 6.43 -5.12
N GLY A 101 -7.52 5.96 -4.44
CA GLY A 101 -6.83 6.74 -3.40
C GLY A 101 -7.20 6.43 -1.94
N LYS A 102 -7.19 7.45 -1.06
CA LYS A 102 -7.12 7.32 0.43
C LYS A 102 -8.45 6.95 1.11
N ALA A 103 -8.33 6.11 2.14
CA ALA A 103 -9.37 5.70 3.09
C ALA A 103 -9.84 6.88 3.96
N MET A 104 -11.14 6.98 4.23
CA MET A 104 -11.68 7.93 5.24
C MET A 104 -12.29 7.15 6.41
N LYS A 105 -12.00 7.55 7.66
CA LYS A 105 -12.72 7.08 8.86
C LYS A 105 -14.15 7.62 8.81
N LYS A 106 -15.08 6.81 9.34
CA LYS A 106 -16.48 7.15 9.48
C LYS A 106 -16.72 8.07 10.68
#